data_AF-A0A430AHH5-F1
#
_entry.id   AF-A0A430AHH5-F1
#
_cell.length_a   1.000
_cell.length_b   1.000
_cell.length_c   1.000
_cell.angle_alpha   90.00
_cell.angle_beta   90.00
_cell.angle_gamma   90.00
#
_symmetry.space_group_name_H-M   'P 1'
#
loop_
_entity.id
_entity.type
_entity.pdbx_description
1 polymer ?
#
loop_
_entity_poly.entity_id
_entity_poly.type
_entity_poly.pdbx_seq_one_letter_code
_entity_poly.pdbx_strand_id
1 'polypeptide(L)'
;MTKKTKVILITFFSIILCIGGFIMVRIEQQKNSEQKIANFWETQKPRVEKFIKYNFKDVKTITFTKIENDPLGSNLFGYINNDKEMDFDVSVSLGTGETEFNTGISYSEKMGELEKYPKVIPLSEIENHKKKTNESS
;
A
#
# COMPACT_ATOMS: atom_id res chain seq x y z
N MET A 1 -37.23 32.96 29.97
CA MET A 1 -36.41 31.74 29.94
C MET A 1 -36.06 31.32 31.36
N THR A 2 -36.49 30.14 31.81
CA THR A 2 -36.27 29.71 33.21
C THR A 2 -34.83 29.22 33.42
N LYS A 3 -34.32 29.25 34.66
CA LYS A 3 -32.98 28.70 34.99
C LYS A 3 -32.82 27.26 34.49
N LYS A 4 -33.88 26.44 34.60
CA LYS A 4 -33.92 25.06 34.11
C LYS A 4 -33.76 24.98 32.58
N THR A 5 -34.46 25.83 31.83
CA THR A 5 -34.35 25.90 30.36
C THR A 5 -32.94 26.31 29.91
N LYS A 6 -32.28 27.23 30.63
CA LYS A 6 -30.88 27.63 30.34
C LYS A 6 -29.90 26.49 30.56
N VAL A 7 -30.04 25.74 31.66
CA VAL A 7 -29.17 24.58 31.96
C VAL A 7 -29.33 23.48 30.91
N ILE A 8 -30.57 23.14 30.54
CA ILE A 8 -30.84 22.13 29.50
C ILE A 8 -30.20 22.54 28.16
N LEU A 9 -30.32 23.82 27.77
CA LEU A 9 -29.73 24.32 26.53
C LEU A 9 -28.20 24.20 26.54
N ILE A 10 -27.55 24.56 27.65
CA ILE A 10 -26.09 24.48 27.80
C ILE A 10 -25.61 23.02 27.75
N THR A 11 -26.29 22.11 28.44
CA THR A 11 -25.94 20.68 28.41
C THR A 11 -26.10 20.10 27.00
N PHE A 12 -27.17 20.45 26.30
CA PHE A 12 -27.39 20.03 24.91
C PHE A 12 -26.30 20.56 23.96
N PHE A 13 -25.94 21.84 24.09
CA PHE A 13 -24.85 22.44 23.32
C PHE A 13 -23.50 21.77 23.59
N SER A 14 -23.22 21.42 24.86
CA SER A 14 -21.99 20.73 25.24
C SER A 14 -21.88 19.34 24.59
N ILE A 15 -22.99 18.60 24.49
CA ILE A 15 -23.01 17.27 23.87
C ILE A 15 -22.72 17.37 22.36
N ILE A 16 -23.32 18.34 21.67
CA ILE A 16 -23.09 18.57 20.24
C ILE A 16 -21.61 18.92 19.97
N LEU A 17 -21.00 19.76 20.82
CA LEU A 17 -19.58 20.11 20.73
C LEU A 17 -18.67 18.89 20.89
N CYS A 18 -18.97 18.00 21.84
CA CYS A 18 -18.20 16.77 22.03
C CYS A 18 -18.30 15.82 20.82
N ILE A 19 -19.50 15.66 20.24
CA ILE A 19 -19.70 14.82 19.05
C ILE A 19 -18.96 15.41 17.84
N GLY A 20 -19.07 16.73 17.62
CA GLY A 20 -18.36 17.42 16.55
C GLY A 20 -16.84 17.28 16.67
N GLY A 21 -16.30 17.47 17.88
CA GLY A 21 -14.88 17.29 18.18
C GLY A 21 -14.40 15.85 17.92
N PHE A 22 -15.18 14.84 18.34
CA PHE A 22 -14.84 13.44 18.10
C PHE A 22 -14.80 13.07 16.61
N ILE A 23 -15.77 13.55 15.82
CA ILE A 23 -15.81 13.32 14.37
C ILE A 23 -14.60 13.98 13.69
N MET A 24 -14.25 15.22 14.07
CA MET A 24 -13.12 15.94 13.48
C MET A 24 -11.80 15.19 13.69
N VAL A 25 -11.54 14.70 14.91
CA VAL A 25 -10.33 13.92 15.22
C VAL A 25 -10.26 12.64 14.38
N ARG A 26 -11.39 11.93 14.18
CA ARG A 26 -11.43 10.71 13.37
C ARG A 26 -11.12 10.98 11.90
N ILE A 27 -11.65 12.08 11.35
CA ILE A 27 -11.36 12.50 9.97
C ILE A 27 -9.88 12.83 9.80
N GLU A 28 -9.27 13.54 10.74
CA GLU A 28 -7.85 13.90 10.69
C GLU A 28 -6.94 12.67 10.79
N GLN A 29 -7.26 11.74 11.70
CA GLN A 29 -6.56 10.46 11.79
C GLN A 29 -6.63 9.65 10.50
N GLN A 30 -7.81 9.60 9.86
CA GLN A 30 -7.99 8.89 8.59
C GLN A 30 -7.16 9.52 7.47
N LYS A 31 -7.22 10.85 7.30
CA LYS A 31 -6.41 11.57 6.30
C LYS A 31 -4.91 11.35 6.48
N ASN A 32 -4.45 11.44 7.73
CA ASN A 32 -3.04 11.20 8.05
C ASN A 32 -2.61 9.76 7.73
N SER A 33 -3.48 8.78 7.96
CA SER A 33 -3.20 7.39 7.61
C SER A 33 -3.16 7.16 6.10
N GLU A 34 -4.14 7.69 5.37
CA GLU A 34 -4.19 7.59 3.90
C GLU A 34 -2.96 8.23 3.25
N GLN A 35 -2.53 9.39 3.76
CA GLN A 35 -1.33 10.08 3.26
C GLN A 35 -0.04 9.28 3.53
N LYS A 36 0.09 8.66 4.71
CA LYS A 36 1.24 7.79 5.01
C LYS A 36 1.31 6.60 4.06
N ILE A 37 0.17 5.98 3.78
CA ILE A 37 0.07 4.84 2.86
C ILE A 37 0.38 5.26 1.43
N ALA A 38 -0.15 6.41 0.98
CA ALA A 38 0.16 6.95 -0.33
C ALA A 38 1.67 7.22 -0.50
N ASN A 39 2.28 7.88 0.48
CA ASN A 39 3.72 8.14 0.48
C ASN A 39 4.55 6.85 0.50
N PHE A 40 4.13 5.85 1.26
CA PHE A 40 4.75 4.53 1.25
C PHE A 40 4.73 3.95 -0.17
N TRP A 41 3.55 3.84 -0.80
CA TRP A 41 3.43 3.24 -2.13
C TRP A 41 4.12 4.03 -3.23
N GLU A 42 4.17 5.36 -3.15
CA GLU A 42 5.01 6.19 -4.03
C GLU A 42 6.47 5.71 -4.04
N THR A 43 7.03 5.44 -2.87
CA THR A 43 8.42 4.96 -2.73
C THR A 43 8.60 3.49 -3.10
N GLN A 44 7.58 2.66 -2.90
CA GLN A 44 7.68 1.21 -3.13
C GLN A 44 7.34 0.78 -4.56
N LYS A 45 6.52 1.54 -5.31
CA LYS A 45 6.18 1.22 -6.72
C LYS A 45 7.42 0.92 -7.59
N PRO A 46 8.50 1.73 -7.58
CA PRO A 46 9.71 1.42 -8.35
C PRO A 46 10.38 0.09 -7.94
N ARG A 47 10.25 -0.32 -6.67
CA ARG A 47 10.80 -1.58 -6.17
C ARG A 47 9.98 -2.78 -6.61
N VAL A 48 8.66 -2.65 -6.60
CA VAL A 48 7.74 -3.63 -7.19
C VAL A 48 8.01 -3.77 -8.68
N GLU A 49 8.16 -2.67 -9.43
CA GLU A 49 8.52 -2.73 -10.84
C GLU A 49 9.85 -3.47 -11.09
N LYS A 50 10.87 -3.16 -10.29
CA LYS A 50 12.18 -3.81 -10.40
C LYS A 50 12.08 -5.31 -10.12
N PHE A 51 11.32 -5.71 -9.10
CA PHE A 51 11.05 -7.10 -8.79
C PHE A 51 10.35 -7.81 -9.96
N ILE A 52 9.28 -7.21 -10.51
CA ILE A 52 8.52 -7.79 -11.63
C ILE A 52 9.40 -7.93 -12.87
N LYS A 53 10.09 -6.86 -13.28
CA LYS A 53 10.95 -6.86 -14.47
C LYS A 53 12.12 -7.86 -14.34
N TYR A 54 12.58 -8.10 -13.11
CA TYR A 54 13.62 -9.09 -12.87
C TYR A 54 13.09 -10.52 -12.97
N ASN A 55 11.97 -10.82 -12.29
CA ASN A 55 11.45 -12.19 -12.16
C ASN A 55 10.59 -12.69 -13.34
N PHE A 56 10.01 -11.79 -14.13
CA PHE A 56 9.12 -12.13 -15.24
C PHE A 56 9.70 -11.66 -16.58
N LYS A 57 9.61 -12.50 -17.61
CA LYS A 57 10.05 -12.18 -18.99
C LYS A 57 8.97 -11.41 -19.73
N ASP A 58 9.38 -10.75 -20.82
CA ASP A 58 8.47 -10.07 -21.75
C ASP A 58 7.52 -9.02 -21.13
N VAL A 59 7.91 -8.43 -19.99
CA VAL A 59 7.19 -7.33 -19.35
C VAL A 59 7.53 -6.01 -20.06
N LYS A 60 6.57 -5.49 -20.83
CA LYS A 60 6.67 -4.22 -21.58
C LYS A 60 6.10 -3.04 -20.81
N THR A 61 4.93 -3.22 -20.20
CA THR A 61 4.25 -2.19 -19.40
C THR A 61 3.82 -2.76 -18.06
N ILE A 62 3.78 -1.90 -17.04
CA ILE A 62 3.23 -2.19 -15.71
C ILE A 62 2.25 -1.06 -15.41
N THR A 63 1.03 -1.41 -15.04
CA THR A 63 0.00 -0.43 -14.65
C THR A 63 -0.49 -0.73 -13.25
N PHE A 64 -0.29 0.21 -12.33
CA PHE A 64 -0.86 0.16 -10.99
C PHE A 64 -2.30 0.70 -11.02
N THR A 65 -3.25 0.00 -10.41
CA THR A 65 -4.69 0.29 -10.55
C THR A 65 -5.30 0.87 -9.30
N LYS A 66 -5.11 0.22 -8.15
CA LYS A 66 -5.70 0.64 -6.86
C LYS A 66 -4.81 0.26 -5.69
N ILE A 67 -5.02 0.98 -4.60
CA ILE A 67 -4.51 0.63 -3.27
C ILE A 67 -5.73 0.38 -2.39
N GLU A 68 -5.77 -0.78 -1.72
CA GLU A 68 -6.78 -1.09 -0.71
C GLU A 68 -6.12 -1.27 0.64
N ASN A 69 -6.76 -0.76 1.69
CA ASN A 69 -6.22 -0.76 3.04
C ASN A 69 -7.16 -1.52 3.98
N ASP A 70 -6.59 -2.37 4.81
CA ASP A 70 -7.29 -3.03 5.89
C ASP A 70 -6.52 -2.83 7.22
N PRO A 71 -7.08 -3.25 8.37
CA PRO A 71 -6.40 -3.08 9.66
C PRO A 71 -5.05 -3.80 9.77
N LEU A 72 -4.79 -4.82 8.95
CA LEU A 72 -3.58 -5.64 8.97
C LEU A 72 -2.53 -5.11 7.99
N GLY A 73 -2.93 -4.44 6.91
CA GLY A 73 -1.99 -4.03 5.88
C GLY A 73 -2.57 -3.18 4.75
N SER A 74 -1.80 -3.11 3.68
CA SER A 74 -2.15 -2.39 2.46
C SER A 74 -1.79 -3.25 1.25
N ASN A 75 -2.67 -3.24 0.25
CA ASN A 75 -2.56 -4.03 -0.96
C ASN A 75 -2.47 -3.12 -2.17
N LEU A 76 -1.40 -3.25 -2.96
CA LEU A 76 -1.22 -2.56 -4.23
C LEU A 76 -1.55 -3.52 -5.37
N PHE A 77 -2.52 -3.16 -6.20
CA PHE A 77 -2.94 -3.96 -7.34
C PHE A 77 -2.40 -3.38 -8.65
N GLY A 78 -2.17 -4.25 -9.63
CA GLY A 78 -1.77 -3.86 -10.96
C GLY A 78 -1.91 -4.98 -11.98
N TYR A 79 -1.51 -4.67 -13.21
CA TYR A 79 -1.39 -5.65 -14.29
C TYR A 79 -0.23 -5.28 -15.21
N ILE A 80 0.22 -6.24 -16.01
CA ILE A 80 1.29 -6.05 -16.98
C ILE A 80 0.79 -6.08 -18.42
N ASN A 81 1.59 -5.56 -19.35
CA ASN A 81 1.37 -5.67 -20.80
C ASN A 81 0.01 -5.16 -21.32
N ASN A 82 -0.63 -4.25 -20.56
CA ASN A 82 -1.98 -3.75 -20.82
C ASN A 82 -3.06 -4.85 -20.85
N ASP A 83 -2.77 -6.01 -20.26
CA ASP A 83 -3.65 -7.15 -20.18
C ASP A 83 -4.13 -7.32 -18.73
N LYS A 84 -5.41 -7.05 -18.48
CA LYS A 84 -6.00 -7.14 -17.14
C LYS A 84 -6.06 -8.57 -16.61
N GLU A 85 -5.93 -9.59 -17.47
CA GLU A 85 -5.83 -10.99 -17.04
C GLU A 85 -4.42 -11.38 -16.60
N MET A 86 -3.43 -10.52 -16.86
CA MET A 86 -2.07 -10.63 -16.31
C MET A 86 -1.93 -9.72 -15.07
N ASP A 87 -2.82 -9.91 -14.11
CA ASP A 87 -2.88 -9.13 -12.88
C ASP A 87 -1.94 -9.64 -11.78
N PHE A 88 -1.64 -8.74 -10.86
CA PHE A 88 -0.87 -9.01 -9.65
C PHE A 88 -1.34 -8.13 -8.49
N ASP A 89 -1.07 -8.59 -7.27
CA ASP A 89 -1.21 -7.81 -6.05
C ASP A 89 0.00 -7.96 -5.12
N VAL A 90 0.28 -6.87 -4.42
CA VAL A 90 1.38 -6.78 -3.46
C VAL A 90 0.79 -6.41 -2.12
N SER A 91 0.85 -7.34 -1.17
CA SER A 91 0.40 -7.14 0.20
C SER A 91 1.59 -6.76 1.09
N VAL A 92 1.43 -5.70 1.90
CA VAL A 92 2.40 -5.30 2.93
C VAL A 92 1.72 -5.16 4.29
N SER A 93 2.38 -5.63 5.34
CA SER A 93 1.88 -5.55 6.71
C SER A 93 2.44 -4.30 7.39
N LEU A 94 1.72 -3.19 7.26
CA LEU A 94 2.12 -1.91 7.87
C LEU A 94 1.99 -1.95 9.41
N GLY A 95 1.14 -2.83 9.96
CA GLY A 95 0.95 -2.99 11.40
C GLY A 95 2.13 -3.65 12.13
N THR A 96 2.98 -4.38 11.41
CA THR A 96 4.15 -5.09 11.97
C THR A 96 5.46 -4.33 11.80
N GLY A 97 5.41 -3.11 11.27
CA GLY A 97 6.59 -2.25 11.07
C GLY A 97 7.38 -2.55 9.79
N GLU A 98 6.78 -3.19 8.79
CA GLU A 98 7.40 -3.31 7.47
C GLU A 98 7.57 -1.91 6.85
N THR A 99 8.83 -1.50 6.67
CA THR A 99 9.16 -0.19 6.10
C THR A 99 9.33 -0.25 4.59
N GLU A 100 9.40 -1.46 4.03
CA GLU A 100 9.95 -1.71 2.70
C GLU A 100 9.41 -3.00 2.08
N PHE A 101 9.06 -2.95 0.79
CA PHE A 101 8.75 -4.15 0.00
C PHE A 101 10.03 -4.97 -0.25
N ASN A 102 10.05 -6.21 0.22
CA ASN A 102 11.19 -7.12 0.07
C ASN A 102 10.80 -8.54 -0.38
N THR A 103 9.53 -8.91 -0.29
CA THR A 103 9.03 -10.29 -0.50
C THR A 103 8.41 -10.49 -1.88
N GLY A 104 7.75 -11.62 -2.10
CA GLY A 104 7.03 -11.95 -3.33
C GLY A 104 5.71 -11.18 -3.51
N ILE A 105 5.10 -11.39 -4.67
CA ILE A 105 3.77 -10.84 -5.02
C ILE A 105 2.84 -12.01 -5.34
N SER A 106 1.54 -11.80 -5.25
CA SER A 106 0.53 -12.69 -5.80
C SER A 106 0.26 -12.29 -7.25
N TYR A 107 -0.04 -13.25 -8.12
CA TYR A 107 -0.28 -13.00 -9.54
C TYR A 107 -1.16 -14.08 -10.17
N SER A 108 -1.83 -13.73 -11.26
CA SER A 108 -2.63 -14.64 -12.09
C SER A 108 -1.80 -15.77 -12.70
N GLU A 109 -2.46 -16.89 -12.99
CA GLU A 109 -1.88 -18.02 -13.73
C GLU A 109 -1.27 -17.58 -15.06
N LYS A 110 -1.96 -16.71 -15.80
CA LYS A 110 -1.52 -16.15 -17.08
C LYS A 110 -0.22 -15.35 -16.94
N MET A 111 -0.04 -14.60 -15.86
CA MET A 111 1.22 -13.91 -15.57
C MET A 111 2.33 -14.89 -15.16
N GLY A 112 1.98 -16.00 -14.47
CA GLY A 112 2.90 -17.05 -14.07
C GLY A 112 3.60 -17.76 -15.23
N GLU A 113 2.97 -17.83 -16.41
CA GLU A 113 3.60 -18.35 -17.64
C GLU A 113 4.86 -17.56 -18.06
N LEU A 114 5.02 -16.33 -17.54
CA LEU A 114 6.15 -15.45 -17.80
C LEU A 114 7.27 -15.56 -16.77
N GLU A 115 7.18 -16.44 -15.78
CA GLU A 115 8.26 -16.64 -14.81
C GLU A 115 9.59 -17.00 -15.50
N LYS A 116 10.67 -16.30 -15.12
CA LYS A 116 12.02 -16.59 -15.60
C LYS A 116 12.70 -17.71 -14.84
N TYR A 117 12.30 -17.89 -13.58
CA TYR A 117 12.97 -18.77 -12.63
C TYR A 117 11.94 -19.73 -12.03
N PRO A 118 12.32 -20.97 -11.68
CA PRO A 118 11.43 -21.91 -10.99
C PRO A 118 10.92 -21.42 -9.62
N LYS A 119 11.56 -20.37 -9.08
CA LYS A 119 11.18 -19.69 -7.85
C LYS A 119 11.50 -18.22 -7.99
N VAL A 120 10.57 -17.36 -7.56
CA VAL A 120 10.77 -15.91 -7.51
C VAL A 120 11.97 -15.55 -6.60
N ILE A 121 12.81 -14.65 -7.09
CA ILE A 121 14.00 -14.15 -6.40
C ILE A 121 13.60 -12.87 -5.65
N PRO A 122 13.79 -12.81 -4.32
CA PRO A 122 13.41 -11.67 -3.51
C PRO A 122 14.27 -10.44 -3.83
N LEU A 123 13.73 -9.24 -3.59
CA LEU A 123 14.37 -7.99 -4.00
C LEU A 123 15.74 -7.78 -3.33
N SER A 124 15.87 -8.16 -2.06
CA SER A 124 17.15 -8.12 -1.33
C SER A 124 18.26 -8.91 -2.03
N GLU A 125 17.96 -10.09 -2.59
CA GLU A 125 18.94 -10.89 -3.33
C GLU A 125 19.30 -10.25 -4.67
N ILE A 126 18.31 -9.69 -5.38
CA ILE A 126 18.51 -8.94 -6.63
C ILE A 126 19.45 -7.75 -6.39
N GLU A 127 19.30 -7.06 -5.26
CA GLU A 127 20.11 -5.90 -4.89
C GLU A 127 21.55 -6.27 -4.51
N ASN A 128 21.70 -7.37 -3.77
CA ASN A 128 23.01 -7.86 -3.37
C ASN A 128 23.84 -8.35 -4.57
N HIS A 129 23.23 -9.02 -5.55
CA HIS A 129 23.92 -9.43 -6.77
C HIS A 129 24.43 -8.21 -7.57
N LYS A 130 23.64 -7.15 -7.72
CA LYS A 130 24.07 -5.94 -8.45
C LYS A 130 25.23 -5.21 -7.78
N LYS A 131 25.23 -5.10 -6.45
CA LYS A 131 26.32 -4.45 -5.70
C LYS A 131 27.66 -5.17 -5.93
N LYS A 132 27.66 -6.51 -5.84
CA LYS A 132 28.86 -7.31 -6.06
C LYS A 132 29.43 -7.15 -7.47
N THR A 133 28.59 -7.10 -8.50
CA THR A 133 29.03 -6.90 -9.90
C THR A 133 29.60 -5.49 -10.12
N ASN A 134 29.03 -4.47 -9.49
CA ASN A 134 29.49 -3.09 -9.63
C ASN A 134 30.77 -2.79 -8.82
N GLU A 135 31.01 -3.49 -7.71
CA GLU A 135 32.24 -3.35 -6.91
C GLU A 135 33.43 -4.12 -7.50
N SER A 136 33.19 -5.00 -8.47
CA SER A 136 34.22 -5.78 -9.16
C SER A 136 34.54 -5.31 -10.59
N SER A 137 33.98 -4.16 -10.99
CA SER A 137 34.25 -3.47 -12.27
C SER A 137 34.98 -2.15 -12.01
#